data_AF-A0A836K0V9-F1
#
_entry.id   AF-A0A836K0V9-F1
#
_cell.length_a   1.000
_cell.length_b   1.000
_cell.length_c   1.000
_cell.angle_alpha   90.00
_cell.angle_beta   90.00
_cell.angle_gamma   90.00
#
_symmetry.space_group_name_H-M   'P 1'
#
loop_
_entity.id
_entity.type
_entity.pdbx_description
1 polymer ?
#
loop_
_entity_poly.entity_id
_entity_poly.type
_entity_poly.pdbx_seq_one_letter_code
_entity_poly.pdbx_strand_id
1 'polypeptide(L)'
;MDSKLDCIKFCCKNEIKCSDTLKMLQKCYGDDTLSKTQVYQWYERFKSGREAVEDDARPGRPSTSKTDENLRGTRFESVEAIKLKSLEALMAIPKTDFQKSFEGWIKRWHKCIAADGDYFEGDNLNFEE
;
A
#
# COMPACT_ATOMS: atom_id res chain seq x y z
N MET A 1 3.72 11.16 -17.68
CA MET A 1 2.96 11.60 -16.49
C MET A 1 3.70 12.77 -15.83
N ASP A 2 5.02 12.66 -15.81
CA ASP A 2 6.01 13.58 -15.24
C ASP A 2 5.84 15.02 -15.75
N SER A 3 5.61 15.23 -17.05
CA SER A 3 5.39 16.58 -17.61
C SER A 3 4.20 17.34 -17.00
N LYS A 4 3.13 16.65 -16.59
CA LYS A 4 1.95 17.26 -15.96
C LYS A 4 2.21 17.60 -14.50
N LEU A 5 2.99 16.76 -13.80
CA LEU A 5 3.39 16.98 -12.42
C LEU A 5 4.42 18.12 -12.30
N ASP A 6 5.34 18.24 -13.26
CA ASP A 6 6.25 19.39 -13.36
C ASP A 6 5.50 20.71 -13.52
N CYS A 7 4.42 20.74 -14.32
CA CYS A 7 3.56 21.90 -14.43
C CYS A 7 2.89 22.26 -13.10
N ILE A 8 2.40 21.27 -12.33
CA ILE A 8 1.81 21.50 -11.00
C ILE A 8 2.86 22.06 -10.04
N LYS A 9 4.05 21.45 -10.02
CA LYS A 9 5.19 21.86 -9.19
C LYS A 9 5.63 23.29 -9.52
N PHE A 10 5.74 23.62 -10.80
CA PHE A 10 6.02 24.97 -11.28
C PHE A 10 4.96 25.96 -10.80
N CYS A 11 3.68 25.64 -10.95
CA CYS A 11 2.59 26.51 -10.50
C CYS A 11 2.62 26.74 -8.99
N CYS A 12 2.89 25.69 -8.20
CA CYS A 12 3.03 25.78 -6.75
C CYS A 12 4.18 26.71 -6.34
N LYS A 13 5.35 26.61 -6.99
CA LYS A 13 6.51 27.49 -6.74
C LYS A 13 6.26 28.97 -7.09
N ASN A 14 5.34 29.23 -8.02
CA ASN A 14 4.93 30.57 -8.42
C ASN A 14 3.65 31.03 -7.68
N GLU A 15 3.26 30.35 -6.60
CA GLU A 15 2.09 30.69 -5.77
C GLU A 15 0.76 30.75 -6.55
N ILE A 16 0.68 30.08 -7.70
CA ILE A 16 -0.54 29.98 -8.49
C ILE A 16 -1.50 29.02 -7.78
N LYS A 17 -2.70 29.50 -7.45
CA LYS A 17 -3.71 28.70 -6.76
C LYS A 17 -3.98 27.37 -7.47
N CYS A 18 -4.20 26.30 -6.71
CA CYS A 18 -4.48 24.96 -7.24
C CYS A 18 -5.66 24.93 -8.22
N SER A 19 -6.70 25.74 -7.98
CA SER A 19 -7.86 25.86 -8.89
C SER A 19 -7.49 26.42 -10.25
N ASP A 20 -6.54 27.35 -10.30
CA ASP A 20 -6.08 27.96 -11.55
C ASP A 20 -5.03 27.09 -12.24
N THR A 21 -4.21 26.38 -11.46
CA THR A 21 -3.34 25.30 -11.96
C THR A 21 -4.14 24.24 -12.71
N LEU A 22 -5.27 23.78 -12.16
CA LEU A 22 -6.16 22.82 -12.82
C LEU A 22 -6.68 23.36 -14.17
N LYS A 23 -7.13 24.61 -14.21
CA LYS A 23 -7.61 25.24 -15.46
C LYS A 23 -6.49 25.34 -16.50
N MET A 24 -5.28 25.70 -16.08
CA MET A 24 -4.10 25.75 -16.96
C MET A 24 -3.78 24.38 -17.54
N LEU A 25 -3.77 23.33 -16.70
CA LEU A 25 -3.55 21.96 -17.16
C LEU A 25 -4.63 21.49 -18.13
N GLN A 26 -5.90 21.74 -17.83
CA GLN A 26 -7.03 21.42 -18.73
C GLN A 26 -6.89 22.13 -20.07
N LYS A 27 -6.43 23.39 -20.08
CA LYS A 27 -6.20 24.15 -21.31
C LYS A 27 -5.02 23.61 -22.13
N CYS A 28 -3.94 23.18 -21.48
CA CYS A 28 -2.74 22.69 -22.15
C CYS A 28 -2.85 21.24 -22.62
N TYR A 29 -3.50 20.37 -21.83
CA TYR A 29 -3.51 18.92 -22.04
C TYR A 29 -4.89 18.37 -22.45
N GLY A 30 -5.95 19.18 -22.40
CA GLY A 30 -7.30 18.76 -22.80
C GLY A 30 -7.77 17.52 -22.04
N ASP A 31 -8.22 16.52 -22.79
CA ASP A 31 -8.75 15.25 -22.24
C ASP A 31 -7.66 14.35 -21.63
N ASP A 32 -6.39 14.57 -21.97
CA ASP A 32 -5.24 13.88 -21.38
C ASP A 32 -4.77 14.54 -20.06
N THR A 33 -5.53 15.50 -19.53
CA THR A 33 -5.21 16.15 -18.25
C THR A 33 -5.36 15.20 -17.06
N LEU A 34 -4.63 15.48 -15.99
CA LEU A 34 -4.79 14.76 -14.72
C LEU A 34 -6.18 15.03 -14.14
N SER A 35 -6.75 14.03 -13.45
CA SER A 35 -8.00 14.22 -12.73
C SER A 35 -7.87 15.33 -11.69
N LYS A 36 -8.98 16.03 -11.40
CA LYS A 36 -9.03 17.07 -10.36
C LYS A 36 -8.43 16.58 -9.04
N THR A 37 -8.75 15.36 -8.62
CA THR A 37 -8.23 14.76 -7.38
C THR A 37 -6.71 14.64 -7.40
N GLN A 38 -6.13 14.15 -8.49
CA GLN A 38 -4.67 14.02 -8.63
C GLN A 38 -3.98 15.39 -8.62
N VAL A 39 -4.55 16.39 -9.30
CA VAL A 39 -3.99 17.75 -9.31
C VAL A 39 -3.93 18.33 -7.89
N TYR A 40 -5.02 18.20 -7.13
CA TYR A 40 -5.08 18.72 -5.75
C TYR A 40 -4.14 17.96 -4.81
N GLN A 41 -4.09 16.62 -4.90
CA GLN A 41 -3.18 15.81 -4.08
C GLN A 41 -1.71 16.16 -4.32
N TRP A 42 -1.30 16.25 -5.59
CA TRP A 42 0.09 16.60 -5.92
C TRP A 42 0.42 18.05 -5.57
N TYR A 43 -0.52 18.98 -5.77
CA TYR A 43 -0.34 20.38 -5.36
C TYR A 43 -0.07 20.50 -3.85
N GLU A 44 -0.87 19.83 -3.02
CA GLU A 44 -0.65 19.83 -1.56
C GLU A 44 0.66 19.15 -1.18
N ARG A 45 1.06 18.06 -1.85
CA ARG A 45 2.38 17.42 -1.64
C ARG A 45 3.54 18.37 -1.94
N PHE A 46 3.47 19.11 -3.05
CA PHE A 46 4.50 20.11 -3.38
C PHE A 46 4.50 21.28 -2.39
N LYS A 47 3.31 21.72 -1.96
CA LYS A 47 3.15 22.75 -0.93
C LYS A 47 3.70 22.33 0.43
N SER A 48 3.62 21.04 0.78
CA SER A 48 4.22 20.48 1.98
C SER A 48 5.73 20.20 1.86
N GLY A 49 6.37 20.65 0.79
CA GLY A 49 7.83 20.61 0.62
C GLY A 49 8.38 19.39 -0.13
N ARG A 50 7.54 18.53 -0.71
CA ARG A 50 8.01 17.45 -1.60
C ARG A 50 8.60 18.06 -2.87
N GLU A 51 9.73 17.56 -3.35
CA GLU A 51 10.33 17.97 -4.63
C GLU A 51 10.37 16.83 -5.67
N ALA A 52 10.20 15.57 -5.25
CA ALA A 52 10.19 14.43 -6.15
C ALA A 52 8.86 14.29 -6.91
N VAL A 53 8.96 14.07 -8.21
CA VAL A 53 7.83 13.83 -9.14
C VAL A 53 7.51 12.33 -9.27
N GLU A 54 8.47 11.47 -8.92
CA GLU A 54 8.31 10.02 -8.91
C GLU A 54 7.30 9.56 -7.87
N ASP A 55 6.64 8.45 -8.17
CA ASP A 55 5.82 7.73 -7.20
C ASP A 55 6.69 7.23 -6.05
N ASP A 56 6.14 7.26 -4.84
CA ASP A 56 6.80 6.66 -3.69
C ASP A 56 6.92 5.15 -3.91
N ALA A 57 7.98 4.56 -3.34
CA ALA A 57 8.15 3.11 -3.34
C ALA A 57 6.85 2.47 -2.85
N ARG A 58 6.20 1.70 -3.74
CA ARG A 58 4.93 1.07 -3.41
C ARG A 58 5.21 -0.03 -2.39
N PRO A 59 4.68 0.05 -1.16
CA PRO A 59 4.86 -1.01 -0.19
C PRO A 59 4.28 -2.30 -0.79
N GLY A 60 5.16 -3.29 -0.95
CA GLY A 60 4.76 -4.61 -1.42
C GLY A 60 3.75 -5.23 -0.46
N ARG A 61 2.92 -6.15 -0.94
CA ARG A 61 1.99 -6.88 -0.08
C ARG A 61 2.81 -7.64 0.99
N PRO A 62 2.57 -7.42 2.29
CA PRO A 62 3.21 -8.24 3.32
C PRO A 62 2.81 -9.71 3.11
N SER A 63 3.79 -10.62 3.06
CA SER A 63 3.50 -12.05 2.97
C SER A 63 2.89 -12.52 4.29
N THR A 64 1.65 -12.98 4.25
CA THR A 64 0.92 -13.47 5.43
C THR A 64 1.04 -14.99 5.62
N SER A 65 1.85 -15.67 4.81
CA SER A 65 1.90 -17.14 4.80
C SER A 65 3.04 -17.67 5.66
N LYS A 66 2.72 -18.54 6.63
CA LYS A 66 3.70 -19.35 7.39
C LYS A 66 3.77 -20.80 6.92
N THR A 67 2.93 -21.22 5.96
CA THR A 67 2.81 -22.61 5.47
C THR A 67 2.72 -22.67 3.95
N ASP A 68 3.40 -21.75 3.26
CA ASP A 68 3.38 -21.69 1.79
C ASP A 68 4.25 -22.75 1.12
N GLU A 69 5.24 -23.27 1.82
CA GLU A 69 6.34 -24.01 1.20
C GLU A 69 5.90 -25.32 0.53
N ASN A 70 4.77 -25.91 0.95
CA ASN A 70 4.36 -27.22 0.45
C ASN A 70 3.35 -27.16 -0.73
N LEU A 71 2.59 -26.08 -0.88
CA LEU A 71 1.53 -25.99 -1.90
C LEU A 71 1.86 -25.01 -3.03
N ARG A 72 2.60 -23.93 -2.74
CA ARG A 72 2.91 -22.92 -3.75
C ARG A 72 3.99 -23.42 -4.70
N GLY A 73 3.74 -23.27 -6.00
CA GLY A 73 4.69 -23.66 -7.05
C GLY A 73 4.68 -25.17 -7.35
N THR A 74 3.93 -25.97 -6.59
CA THR A 74 3.75 -27.40 -6.87
C THR A 74 2.68 -27.60 -7.94
N ARG A 75 3.00 -28.33 -9.01
CA ARG A 75 2.04 -28.76 -10.02
C ARG A 75 1.37 -30.05 -9.55
N PHE A 76 0.03 -30.07 -9.56
CA PHE A 76 -0.76 -31.26 -9.23
C PHE A 76 -1.38 -31.85 -10.49
N GLU A 77 -1.52 -33.18 -10.51
CA GLU A 77 -2.03 -33.92 -11.67
C GLU A 77 -3.57 -33.90 -11.75
N SER A 78 -4.26 -33.64 -10.64
CA SER A 78 -5.72 -33.59 -10.57
C SER A 78 -6.23 -32.66 -9.47
N VAL A 79 -7.53 -32.34 -9.53
CA VAL A 79 -8.22 -31.56 -8.50
C VAL A 79 -8.30 -32.36 -7.19
N GLU A 80 -8.44 -33.68 -7.27
CA GLU A 80 -8.47 -34.58 -6.12
C GLU A 80 -7.14 -34.54 -5.37
N ALA A 81 -6.02 -34.53 -6.09
CA ALA A 81 -4.68 -34.40 -5.51
C ALA A 81 -4.51 -33.06 -4.79
N ILE A 82 -5.02 -31.97 -5.36
CA ILE A 82 -5.01 -30.63 -4.73
C ILE A 82 -5.79 -30.67 -3.41
N LYS A 83 -7.02 -31.23 -3.43
CA LYS A 83 -7.89 -31.29 -2.25
C LYS A 83 -7.24 -32.10 -1.13
N LEU A 84 -6.70 -33.27 -1.45
CA LEU A 84 -6.02 -34.12 -0.48
C LEU A 84 -4.83 -33.41 0.17
N LYS A 85 -3.93 -32.84 -0.65
CA LYS A 85 -2.73 -32.15 -0.16
C LYS A 85 -3.06 -30.88 0.62
N SER A 86 -4.09 -30.15 0.20
CA SER A 86 -4.58 -28.98 0.95
C SER A 86 -5.16 -29.39 2.31
N LEU A 87 -5.92 -30.48 2.37
CA LEU A 87 -6.46 -30.98 3.63
C LEU A 87 -5.35 -31.44 4.58
N GLU A 88 -4.36 -32.20 4.08
CA GLU A 88 -3.18 -32.62 4.85
C GLU A 88 -2.44 -31.40 5.42
N ALA A 89 -2.19 -30.38 4.60
CA ALA A 89 -1.53 -29.15 5.03
C ALA A 89 -2.34 -28.39 6.09
N LEU A 90 -3.66 -28.31 5.93
CA LEU A 90 -4.55 -27.66 6.92
C LEU A 90 -4.57 -28.42 8.25
N MET A 91 -4.66 -29.75 8.22
CA MET A 91 -4.67 -30.59 9.42
C MET A 91 -3.32 -30.60 10.14
N ALA A 92 -2.22 -30.37 9.41
CA ALA A 92 -0.89 -30.28 9.99
C ALA A 92 -0.64 -28.98 10.77
N ILE A 93 -1.51 -27.96 10.65
CA ILE A 93 -1.36 -26.69 11.37
C ILE A 93 -1.60 -26.93 12.87
N PRO A 94 -0.60 -26.75 13.73
CA PRO A 94 -0.76 -26.96 15.16
C PRO A 94 -1.72 -25.91 15.76
N LYS A 95 -2.50 -26.29 16.77
CA LYS A 95 -3.38 -25.36 17.51
C LYS A 95 -2.61 -24.13 18.04
N THR A 96 -1.34 -24.31 18.41
CA THR A 96 -0.47 -23.23 18.90
C THR A 96 -0.24 -22.13 17.87
N ASP A 97 -0.25 -22.46 16.57
CA ASP A 97 -0.03 -21.46 15.52
C ASP A 97 -1.26 -20.59 15.31
N PHE A 98 -2.46 -21.15 15.48
CA PHE A 98 -3.69 -20.35 15.58
C PHE A 98 -3.63 -19.43 16.79
N GLN A 99 -3.21 -19.93 17.96
CA GLN A 99 -3.09 -19.11 19.16
C GLN A 99 -2.11 -17.94 18.97
N LYS A 100 -0.91 -18.21 18.45
CA LYS A 100 0.08 -17.16 18.11
C LYS A 100 -0.49 -16.13 17.12
N SER A 101 -1.33 -16.57 16.18
CA SER A 101 -1.97 -15.66 15.22
C SER A 101 -2.94 -14.70 15.91
N PHE A 102 -3.74 -15.18 16.88
CA PHE A 102 -4.61 -14.32 17.69
C PHE A 102 -3.81 -13.37 18.58
N GLU A 103 -2.73 -13.84 19.22
CA GLU A 103 -1.84 -12.99 20.02
C GLU A 103 -1.19 -11.89 19.16
N GLY A 104 -0.74 -12.22 17.95
CA GLY A 104 -0.23 -11.24 16.98
C GLY A 104 -1.29 -10.22 16.57
N TRP A 105 -2.53 -10.66 16.37
CA TRP A 105 -3.63 -9.76 16.04
C TRP A 105 -3.93 -8.76 17.17
N ILE A 106 -3.93 -9.19 18.43
CA ILE A 106 -4.10 -8.30 19.60
C ILE A 106 -2.98 -7.26 19.63
N LYS A 107 -1.72 -7.67 19.42
CA LYS A 107 -0.59 -6.73 19.34
C LYS A 107 -0.77 -5.70 18.22
N ARG A 108 -1.27 -6.13 17.06
CA ARG A 108 -1.54 -5.26 15.92
C ARG A 108 -2.67 -4.27 16.21
N TRP A 109 -3.68 -4.66 16.98
CA TRP A 109 -4.73 -3.74 17.39
C TRP A 109 -4.19 -2.63 18.30
N HIS A 110 -3.38 -2.95 19.32
CA HIS A 110 -2.75 -1.93 20.15
C HIS A 110 -1.89 -0.95 19.35
N LYS A 111 -1.14 -1.45 18.34
CA LYS A 111 -0.38 -0.59 17.41
C LYS A 111 -1.29 0.38 16.63
N CYS A 112 -2.46 -0.06 16.19
CA CYS A 112 -3.43 0.80 15.50
C CYS A 112 -3.93 1.95 16.38
N ILE A 113 -4.18 1.69 17.67
CA ILE A 113 -4.54 2.72 18.64
C ILE A 113 -3.38 3.71 18.81
N ALA A 114 -2.15 3.22 18.97
CA ALA A 114 -0.96 4.07 19.13
C ALA A 114 -0.65 4.91 17.88
N ALA A 115 -1.03 4.43 16.70
CA ALA A 115 -0.86 5.13 15.43
C ALA A 115 -2.02 6.08 15.09
N ASP A 116 -3.03 6.25 15.96
CA ASP A 116 -4.24 7.04 15.67
C ASP A 116 -4.92 6.65 14.34
N GLY A 117 -4.88 5.36 14.01
CA GLY A 117 -5.41 4.83 12.75
C GLY A 117 -4.50 4.96 11.53
N ASP A 118 -3.31 5.56 11.66
CA ASP A 118 -2.31 5.57 10.59
C ASP A 118 -1.83 4.15 10.25
N TYR A 119 -1.52 3.95 8.97
CA TYR A 119 -1.01 2.67 8.49
C TYR A 119 0.44 2.43 8.93
N PHE A 120 0.73 1.22 9.42
CA PHE A 120 2.09 0.79 9.83
C PHE A 120 2.43 -0.61 9.29
N GLU A 121 3.70 -0.82 8.95
CA GLU A 121 4.21 -2.09 8.42
C GLU A 121 4.92 -2.94 9.48
N GLY A 122 4.76 -4.27 9.39
CA GLY A 122 5.57 -5.25 10.11
C GLY A 122 5.22 -5.48 11.59
N ASP A 123 5.63 -6.64 12.10
CA ASP A 123 5.50 -7.01 13.52
C ASP A 123 6.67 -6.46 14.38
N ASN A 124 7.70 -5.86 13.77
CA ASN A 124 8.92 -5.41 14.46
C ASN A 124 8.78 -4.03 15.13
N LEU A 125 8.14 -4.00 16.31
CA LEU A 125 8.39 -2.96 17.32
C LEU A 125 8.36 -3.67 18.68
N ASN A 126 9.49 -3.71 19.36
CA ASN A 126 9.57 -4.09 20.76
C ASN A 126 8.90 -2.96 21.56
N PHE A 127 7.79 -3.28 22.21
CA PHE A 127 7.30 -2.48 23.33
C PHE A 127 7.90 -3.09 24.59
N GLU A 128 9.19 -2.84 24.79
CA GLU A 128 9.74 -2.73 26.15
C GLU A 128 9.67 -1.25 26.51
N GLU A 129 8.54 -0.82 27.08
CA GLU A 129 8.47 0.02 28.28
C GLU A 129 7.07 -0.07 28.88
#